data_AF-A0A0Q7JVR4-F1
#
_entry.id   AF-A0A0Q7JVR4-F1
#
_cell.length_a   1.000
_cell.length_b   1.000
_cell.length_c   1.000
_cell.angle_alpha   90.00
_cell.angle_beta   90.00
_cell.angle_gamma   90.00
#
_symmetry.space_group_name_H-M   'P 1'
#
loop_
_entity.id
_entity.type
_entity.pdbx_description
1 polymer ?
#
loop_
_entity_poly.entity_id
_entity_poly.type
_entity_poly.pdbx_seq_one_letter_code
_entity_poly.pdbx_strand_id
1 'polypeptide(L)'
;MTSLPDLDALAERWQVTASDLVRYAAASLDLNDIHQDDRAARAAGFEGRIAHGMLTLGRVLARLADAVGPRGIASCSARFSAPVRPGVPLSLTWQEQPSARPAGRALRATVTAGAAQPATALVLDVELADGSTAQVAEDSTDGFTSALHHGELLADMRLLVERGPAQQLARAVGAQAPWYVDPAAATAVGLDGLAVVPTLPFVLPGWGWFADLQDDAVGGAPDAVEDSRRWAGTSDAVVHAGQGFTFHRPIVVGELLRSRQLRTGGFTREGRAGTLRFTEVTQVLTGADGALVATSVATLLATGPA
;
A
#
# COMPACT_ATOMS: atom_id res chain seq x y z
N MET A 1 3.05 -20.67 -18.35
CA MET A 1 2.49 -19.31 -18.44
C MET A 1 1.03 -19.37 -18.05
N THR A 2 0.67 -18.85 -16.87
CA THR A 2 -0.74 -18.70 -16.48
C THR A 2 -1.40 -17.72 -17.45
N SER A 3 -2.54 -18.09 -18.04
CA SER A 3 -3.34 -17.16 -18.85
C SER A 3 -3.66 -15.91 -18.02
N LEU A 4 -3.73 -14.72 -18.64
CA LEU A 4 -4.19 -13.54 -17.89
C LEU A 4 -5.61 -13.85 -17.39
N PRO A 5 -5.99 -13.38 -16.19
CA PRO A 5 -7.38 -13.35 -15.82
C PRO A 5 -8.16 -12.54 -16.87
N ASP A 6 -9.41 -12.93 -17.08
CA ASP A 6 -10.36 -12.12 -17.82
C ASP A 6 -10.48 -10.75 -17.14
N LEU A 7 -10.01 -9.71 -17.83
CA LEU A 7 -9.98 -8.34 -17.27
C LEU A 7 -11.39 -7.80 -17.04
N ASP A 8 -12.37 -8.24 -17.83
CA ASP A 8 -13.77 -7.87 -17.63
C ASP A 8 -14.33 -8.50 -16.35
N ALA A 9 -13.88 -9.70 -16.00
CA ALA A 9 -14.23 -10.34 -14.73
C ALA A 9 -13.57 -9.66 -13.50
N LEU A 10 -12.50 -8.88 -13.70
CA LEU A 10 -11.85 -8.08 -12.66
C LEU A 10 -12.42 -6.67 -12.52
N ALA A 11 -13.21 -6.21 -13.50
CA ALA A 11 -13.94 -4.96 -13.38
C ALA A 11 -14.96 -5.05 -12.24
N GLU A 12 -15.13 -3.96 -11.50
CA GLU A 12 -16.01 -3.94 -10.33
C GLU A 12 -16.63 -2.55 -10.13
N ARG A 13 -17.83 -2.51 -9.55
CA ARG A 13 -18.42 -1.30 -8.98
C ARG A 13 -18.71 -1.48 -7.51
N TRP A 14 -18.36 -0.49 -6.70
CA TRP A 14 -18.64 -0.50 -5.27
C TRP A 14 -18.85 0.92 -4.75
N GLN A 15 -19.18 1.03 -3.47
CA GLN A 15 -19.24 2.29 -2.74
C GLN A 15 -18.49 2.11 -1.43
N VAL A 16 -17.71 3.12 -1.04
CA VAL A 16 -17.13 3.17 0.30
C VAL A 16 -18.15 3.77 1.24
N THR A 17 -18.47 3.10 2.34
CA THR A 17 -19.41 3.59 3.36
C THR A 17 -18.67 4.25 4.53
N ALA A 18 -19.39 5.01 5.36
CA ALA A 18 -18.81 5.53 6.60
C ALA A 18 -18.31 4.42 7.53
N SER A 19 -18.97 3.24 7.53
CA SER A 19 -18.52 2.09 8.30
C SER A 19 -17.22 1.49 7.75
N ASP A 20 -16.97 1.57 6.43
CA ASP A 20 -15.70 1.12 5.85
C ASP A 20 -14.54 2.00 6.28
N LEU A 21 -14.73 3.32 6.42
CA LEU A 21 -13.71 4.24 6.96
C LEU A 21 -13.32 3.83 8.38
N VAL A 22 -14.30 3.58 9.25
CA VAL A 22 -14.04 3.15 10.64
C VAL A 22 -13.34 1.79 10.68
N ARG A 23 -13.83 0.82 9.90
CA ARG A 23 -13.22 -0.52 9.82
C ARG A 23 -11.78 -0.46 9.32
N TYR A 24 -11.54 0.32 8.27
CA TYR A 24 -10.21 0.43 7.69
C TYR A 24 -9.24 1.16 8.62
N ALA A 25 -9.66 2.26 9.23
CA ALA A 25 -8.83 2.98 10.22
C ALA A 25 -8.41 2.06 11.37
N ALA A 26 -9.33 1.23 11.89
CA ALA A 26 -9.01 0.24 12.91
C ALA A 26 -8.03 -0.82 12.38
N ALA A 27 -8.20 -1.29 11.14
CA ALA A 27 -7.34 -2.31 10.55
C ALA A 27 -5.95 -1.79 10.12
N SER A 28 -5.81 -0.50 9.81
CA SER A 28 -4.55 0.09 9.36
C SER A 28 -3.80 0.89 10.42
N LEU A 29 -4.47 1.20 11.54
CA LEU A 29 -4.01 2.15 12.57
C LEU A 29 -3.76 3.56 12.01
N ASP A 30 -4.32 3.87 10.84
CA ASP A 30 -4.37 5.23 10.30
C ASP A 30 -5.61 5.93 10.85
N LEU A 31 -5.41 6.57 12.00
CA LEU A 31 -6.43 7.29 12.75
C LEU A 31 -6.48 8.78 12.40
N ASN A 32 -5.96 9.19 11.24
CA ASN A 32 -6.01 10.59 10.82
C ASN A 32 -7.45 11.11 10.76
N ASP A 33 -7.71 12.22 11.45
CA ASP A 33 -9.05 12.79 11.64
C ASP A 33 -9.76 13.13 10.33
N ILE A 34 -9.04 13.37 9.22
CA ILE A 34 -9.63 13.62 7.90
C ILE A 34 -10.50 12.45 7.40
N HIS A 35 -10.30 11.25 7.97
CA HIS A 35 -11.07 10.05 7.68
C HIS A 35 -12.22 9.84 8.67
N GLN A 36 -12.22 10.49 9.83
CA GLN A 36 -13.10 10.15 10.95
C GLN A 36 -14.08 11.28 11.31
N ASP A 37 -13.70 12.54 11.10
CA ASP A 37 -14.46 13.71 11.48
C ASP A 37 -14.65 14.69 10.30
N ASP A 38 -15.91 15.06 10.02
CA ASP A 38 -16.24 15.96 8.91
C ASP A 38 -15.73 17.40 9.12
N ARG A 39 -15.64 17.87 10.37
CA ARG A 39 -15.10 19.21 10.68
C ARG A 39 -13.60 19.23 10.47
N ALA A 40 -12.88 18.21 10.94
CA ALA A 40 -11.44 18.08 10.72
C ALA A 40 -11.11 17.99 9.23
N ALA A 41 -11.86 17.17 8.47
CA ALA A 41 -11.69 17.08 7.02
C ALA A 41 -11.96 18.42 6.31
N ARG A 42 -12.99 19.17 6.74
CA ARG A 42 -13.26 20.53 6.21
C ARG A 42 -12.19 21.54 6.58
N ALA A 43 -11.66 21.47 7.80
CA ALA A 43 -10.54 22.30 8.22
C ALA A 43 -9.28 22.03 7.38
N ALA A 44 -9.09 20.78 6.94
CA ALA A 44 -8.04 20.38 6.01
C ALA A 44 -8.35 20.69 4.52
N GLY A 45 -9.47 21.35 4.22
CA GLY A 45 -9.84 21.79 2.87
C GLY A 45 -10.65 20.78 2.04
N PHE A 46 -11.13 19.69 2.63
CA PHE A 46 -12.04 18.75 1.96
C PHE A 46 -13.51 19.14 2.16
N GLU A 47 -14.42 18.58 1.36
CA GLU A 47 -15.87 18.85 1.50
C GLU A 47 -16.51 18.14 2.73
N GLY A 48 -15.81 17.14 3.27
CA GLY A 48 -16.18 16.28 4.39
C GLY A 48 -15.19 15.12 4.47
N ARG A 49 -15.47 14.10 5.29
CA ARG A 49 -14.58 12.93 5.41
C ARG A 49 -14.28 12.29 4.07
N ILE A 50 -13.04 11.83 3.93
CA ILE A 50 -12.55 11.12 2.75
C ILE A 50 -12.12 9.72 3.13
N ALA A 51 -12.23 8.77 2.21
CA ALA A 51 -11.70 7.42 2.41
C ALA A 51 -10.17 7.44 2.41
N HIS A 52 -9.54 6.53 3.15
CA HIS A 52 -8.11 6.27 3.04
C HIS A 52 -7.76 5.88 1.60
N GLY A 53 -6.72 6.49 1.03
CA GLY A 53 -6.22 6.09 -0.30
C GLY A 53 -5.85 4.60 -0.31
N MET A 54 -5.21 4.15 0.77
CA MET A 54 -4.81 2.76 0.96
C MET A 54 -5.99 1.77 1.06
N LEU A 55 -7.19 2.20 1.48
CA LEU A 55 -8.40 1.36 1.41
C LEU A 55 -8.78 1.07 -0.05
N THR A 56 -8.75 2.11 -0.90
CA THR A 56 -9.04 1.97 -2.33
C THR A 56 -7.98 1.11 -3.02
N LEU A 57 -6.70 1.38 -2.77
CA LEU A 57 -5.59 0.59 -3.33
C LEU A 57 -5.63 -0.87 -2.85
N GLY A 58 -5.85 -1.07 -1.56
CA GLY A 58 -5.94 -2.40 -0.96
C GLY A 58 -7.03 -3.24 -1.58
N ARG A 59 -8.21 -2.66 -1.86
CA ARG A 59 -9.30 -3.38 -2.54
C ARG A 59 -8.91 -3.82 -3.95
N VAL A 60 -8.34 -2.90 -4.73
CA VAL A 60 -7.91 -3.19 -6.12
C VAL A 60 -6.84 -4.28 -6.15
N LEU A 61 -5.83 -4.19 -5.27
CA LEU A 61 -4.75 -5.17 -5.18
C LEU A 61 -5.23 -6.52 -4.63
N ALA A 62 -6.13 -6.54 -3.64
CA ALA A 62 -6.72 -7.78 -3.13
C ALA A 62 -7.52 -8.49 -4.22
N ARG A 63 -8.34 -7.75 -4.98
CA ARG A 63 -9.11 -8.31 -6.11
C ARG A 63 -8.20 -8.92 -7.18
N LEU A 64 -7.09 -8.25 -7.50
CA LEU A 64 -6.11 -8.79 -8.44
C LEU A 64 -5.41 -10.03 -7.87
N ALA A 65 -4.91 -9.96 -6.63
CA ALA A 65 -4.22 -11.06 -5.98
C ALA A 65 -5.10 -12.32 -5.83
N ASP A 66 -6.39 -12.16 -5.54
CA ASP A 66 -7.38 -13.24 -5.53
C ASP A 66 -7.44 -13.99 -6.87
N ALA A 67 -7.22 -13.28 -7.98
CA ALA A 67 -7.33 -13.84 -9.33
C ALA A 67 -6.00 -14.39 -9.87
N VAL A 68 -4.87 -13.74 -9.56
CA VAL A 68 -3.53 -14.15 -10.05
C VAL A 68 -2.74 -14.99 -9.04
N GLY A 69 -3.29 -15.19 -7.85
CA GLY A 69 -2.67 -15.92 -6.74
C GLY A 69 -1.72 -15.05 -5.91
N PRO A 70 -1.29 -15.57 -4.74
CA PRO A 70 -0.48 -14.82 -3.76
C PRO A 70 0.94 -14.46 -4.23
N ARG A 71 1.38 -15.03 -5.36
CA ARG A 71 2.67 -14.75 -6.01
C ARG A 71 2.53 -13.98 -7.33
N GLY A 72 1.30 -13.67 -7.76
CA GLY A 72 1.04 -13.20 -9.12
C GLY A 72 1.36 -11.73 -9.37
N ILE A 73 1.61 -10.93 -8.33
CA ILE A 73 1.98 -9.51 -8.43
C ILE A 73 3.46 -9.37 -8.11
N ALA A 74 4.25 -8.86 -9.06
CA ALA A 74 5.68 -8.65 -8.87
C ALA A 74 5.99 -7.24 -8.35
N SER A 75 5.35 -6.22 -8.93
CA SER A 75 5.42 -4.86 -8.41
C SER A 75 4.18 -4.05 -8.81
N CYS A 76 3.96 -2.95 -8.12
CA CYS A 76 2.92 -1.99 -8.49
C CYS A 76 3.28 -0.57 -8.06
N SER A 77 2.69 0.41 -8.74
CA SER A 77 2.80 1.84 -8.42
C SER A 77 1.45 2.53 -8.57
N ALA A 78 1.00 3.14 -7.49
CA ALA A 78 -0.29 3.78 -7.34
C ALA A 78 -0.12 5.29 -7.27
N ARG A 79 -0.99 6.03 -7.96
CA ARG A 79 -1.13 7.48 -7.85
C ARG A 79 -2.56 7.84 -7.45
N PHE A 80 -2.70 8.55 -6.35
CA PHE A 80 -3.99 9.05 -5.86
C PHE A 80 -4.27 10.41 -6.51
N SER A 81 -5.30 10.46 -7.35
CA SER A 81 -5.59 11.62 -8.21
C SER A 81 -6.69 12.52 -7.63
N ALA A 82 -7.66 11.96 -6.91
CA ALA A 82 -8.74 12.71 -6.27
C ALA A 82 -9.23 11.98 -5.02
N PRO A 83 -9.66 12.72 -3.98
CA PRO A 83 -10.21 12.12 -2.77
C PRO A 83 -11.52 11.39 -3.06
N VAL A 84 -11.68 10.22 -2.45
CA VAL A 84 -12.94 9.45 -2.48
C VAL A 84 -13.79 9.85 -1.29
N ARG A 85 -15.03 10.25 -1.51
CA ARG A 85 -15.99 10.53 -0.44
C ARG A 85 -16.87 9.31 -0.16
N PRO A 86 -17.24 9.05 1.11
CA PRO A 86 -18.21 8.01 1.44
C PRO A 86 -19.54 8.20 0.70
N GLY A 87 -20.12 7.10 0.23
CA GLY A 87 -21.38 7.08 -0.53
C GLY A 87 -21.25 7.43 -2.01
N VAL A 88 -20.07 7.86 -2.48
CA VAL A 88 -19.83 8.09 -3.92
C VAL A 88 -19.54 6.75 -4.60
N PRO A 89 -20.23 6.41 -5.70
CA PRO A 89 -19.96 5.18 -6.45
C PRO A 89 -18.59 5.20 -7.11
N LEU A 90 -17.89 4.08 -7.02
CA LEU A 90 -16.61 3.82 -7.65
C LEU A 90 -16.75 2.76 -8.75
N SER A 91 -15.98 2.91 -9.82
CA SER A 91 -15.84 1.91 -10.88
C SER A 91 -14.37 1.61 -11.11
N LEU A 92 -14.02 0.32 -11.15
CA LEU A 92 -12.69 -0.19 -11.48
C LEU A 92 -12.71 -0.76 -12.90
N THR A 93 -11.73 -0.35 -13.70
CA THR A 93 -11.46 -0.91 -15.02
C THR A 93 -10.00 -1.30 -15.15
N TRP A 94 -9.73 -2.34 -15.93
CA TRP A 94 -8.38 -2.84 -16.21
C TRP A 94 -8.05 -2.73 -17.68
N GLN A 95 -6.77 -2.48 -17.98
CA GLN A 95 -6.24 -2.49 -19.34
C GLN A 95 -4.86 -3.13 -19.32
N GLU A 96 -4.50 -3.88 -20.36
CA GLU A 96 -3.11 -4.26 -20.57
C GLU A 96 -2.28 -3.04 -20.95
N GLN A 97 -1.02 -3.03 -20.53
CA GLN A 97 -0.05 -2.02 -20.92
C GLN A 97 1.31 -2.65 -21.24
N PRO A 98 2.21 -1.93 -21.93
CA PRO A 98 3.57 -2.41 -22.14
C PRO A 98 4.25 -2.71 -20.81
N SER A 99 4.85 -3.90 -20.71
CA SER A 99 5.67 -4.31 -19.57
C SER A 99 7.05 -3.67 -19.66
N ALA A 100 7.56 -3.19 -18.53
CA ALA A 100 8.96 -2.76 -18.42
C ALA A 100 9.93 -3.96 -18.43
N ARG A 101 9.43 -5.16 -18.09
CA ARG A 101 10.21 -6.40 -18.12
C ARG A 101 10.16 -7.07 -19.50
N PRO A 102 11.29 -7.58 -20.03
CA PRO A 102 11.30 -8.37 -21.27
C PRO A 102 10.34 -9.56 -21.17
N ALA A 103 9.42 -9.69 -22.12
CA ALA A 103 8.37 -10.72 -22.14
C ALA A 103 7.46 -10.76 -20.87
N GLY A 104 7.50 -9.71 -20.05
CA GLY A 104 6.62 -9.55 -18.90
C GLY A 104 5.22 -9.10 -19.30
N ARG A 105 4.34 -8.98 -18.30
CA ARG A 105 2.94 -8.57 -18.50
C ARG A 105 2.60 -7.51 -17.48
N ALA A 106 2.06 -6.40 -17.96
CA ALA A 106 1.67 -5.29 -17.12
C ALA A 106 0.20 -4.93 -17.33
N LEU A 107 -0.44 -4.50 -16.25
CA LEU A 107 -1.82 -4.05 -16.22
C LEU A 107 -1.89 -2.64 -15.65
N ARG A 108 -2.85 -1.85 -16.14
CA ARG A 108 -3.26 -0.58 -15.53
C ARG A 108 -4.69 -0.72 -15.01
N ALA A 109 -4.86 -0.53 -13.71
CA ALA A 109 -6.16 -0.30 -13.09
C ALA A 109 -6.45 1.21 -13.02
N THR A 110 -7.67 1.59 -13.37
CA THR A 110 -8.18 2.94 -13.13
C THR A 110 -9.43 2.84 -12.28
N VAL A 111 -9.46 3.58 -11.17
CA VAL A 111 -10.66 3.76 -10.36
C VAL A 111 -11.20 5.16 -10.59
N THR A 112 -12.46 5.25 -10.98
CA THR A 112 -13.18 6.51 -11.11
C THR A 112 -14.27 6.65 -10.06
N ALA A 113 -14.54 7.88 -9.62
CA ALA A 113 -15.53 8.22 -8.61
C ALA A 113 -16.62 9.14 -9.17
N GLY A 114 -17.88 8.78 -8.94
CA GLY A 114 -19.07 9.53 -9.39
C GLY A 114 -19.76 8.90 -10.60
N ALA A 115 -21.04 9.21 -10.77
CA ALA A 115 -21.87 8.64 -11.85
C ALA A 115 -21.98 9.56 -13.07
N ALA A 116 -22.18 10.87 -12.87
CA ALA A 116 -22.46 11.81 -13.96
C ALA A 116 -21.20 12.40 -14.59
N GLN A 117 -20.21 12.77 -13.79
CA GLN A 117 -18.91 13.29 -14.22
C GLN A 117 -17.81 12.58 -13.42
N PRO A 118 -17.47 11.34 -13.80
CA PRO A 118 -16.53 10.52 -13.05
C PRO A 118 -15.14 11.17 -13.05
N ALA A 119 -14.59 11.40 -11.87
CA ALA A 119 -13.20 11.83 -11.70
C ALA A 119 -12.31 10.62 -11.42
N THR A 120 -11.10 10.60 -11.98
CA THR A 120 -10.12 9.57 -11.62
C THR A 120 -9.69 9.73 -10.17
N ALA A 121 -9.92 8.70 -9.37
CA ALA A 121 -9.53 8.64 -7.96
C ALA A 121 -8.16 7.97 -7.79
N LEU A 122 -7.93 6.86 -8.50
CA LEU A 122 -6.70 6.08 -8.43
C LEU A 122 -6.29 5.60 -9.82
N VAL A 123 -4.99 5.70 -10.11
CA VAL A 123 -4.35 4.97 -11.22
C VAL A 123 -3.32 4.03 -10.61
N LEU A 124 -3.38 2.76 -10.95
CA LEU A 124 -2.48 1.72 -10.46
C LEU A 124 -1.84 1.00 -11.65
N ASP A 125 -0.53 1.05 -11.73
CA ASP A 125 0.27 0.25 -12.66
C ASP A 125 0.79 -0.99 -11.94
N VAL A 126 0.68 -2.15 -12.57
CA VAL A 126 1.06 -3.44 -11.98
C VAL A 126 1.89 -4.24 -12.98
N GLU A 127 3.02 -4.76 -12.52
CA GLU A 127 3.78 -5.81 -13.20
C GLU A 127 3.41 -7.16 -12.59
N LEU A 128 2.98 -8.11 -13.43
CA LEU A 128 2.68 -9.46 -13.00
C LEU A 128 3.94 -10.30 -12.90
N ALA A 129 3.96 -11.25 -11.98
CA ALA A 129 5.01 -12.24 -11.91
C ALA A 129 4.89 -13.23 -13.08
N ASP A 130 6.02 -13.55 -13.71
CA ASP A 130 6.10 -14.52 -14.82
C ASP A 130 6.27 -15.98 -14.35
N GLY A 131 6.23 -16.20 -13.03
CA GLY A 131 6.47 -17.50 -12.39
C GLY A 131 7.94 -17.82 -12.17
N SER A 132 8.86 -16.99 -12.67
CA SER A 132 10.25 -16.99 -12.21
C SER A 132 10.34 -16.05 -11.00
N THR A 133 11.06 -16.47 -9.96
CA THR A 133 11.48 -15.55 -8.90
C THR A 133 12.55 -14.64 -9.51
N ALA A 134 12.14 -13.70 -10.35
CA ALA A 134 13.02 -12.65 -10.79
C ALA A 134 13.35 -11.82 -9.55
N GLN A 135 14.54 -12.08 -8.99
CA GLN A 135 15.25 -11.07 -8.23
C GLN A 135 15.22 -9.82 -9.10
N VAL A 136 14.49 -8.80 -8.68
CA VAL A 136 14.63 -7.49 -9.29
C VAL A 136 16.10 -7.15 -9.10
N ALA A 137 16.84 -7.06 -10.21
CA ALA A 137 18.23 -6.67 -10.17
C ALA A 137 18.31 -5.35 -9.41
N GLU A 138 19.23 -5.23 -8.46
CA GLU A 138 19.44 -4.04 -7.62
C GLU A 138 19.66 -2.76 -8.46
N ASP A 139 19.94 -2.91 -9.76
CA ASP A 139 20.31 -1.89 -10.73
C ASP A 139 19.18 -1.43 -11.69
N SER A 140 17.89 -1.66 -11.39
CA SER A 140 16.84 -1.05 -12.22
C SER A 140 16.75 0.47 -12.00
N THR A 141 16.70 1.23 -13.10
CA THR A 141 16.74 2.70 -13.16
C THR A 141 15.39 3.38 -12.91
N ASP A 142 14.36 2.62 -12.59
CA ASP A 142 13.16 3.13 -11.96
C ASP A 142 13.49 3.58 -10.52
N GLY A 143 13.04 4.77 -10.12
CA GLY A 143 13.42 5.39 -8.84
C GLY A 143 13.07 4.59 -7.56
N PHE A 144 12.45 3.42 -7.72
CA PHE A 144 12.08 2.48 -6.65
C PHE A 144 13.25 1.62 -6.13
N THR A 145 14.24 1.30 -6.97
CA THR A 145 15.35 0.36 -6.64
C THR A 145 16.60 1.06 -6.15
N SER A 146 16.91 2.26 -6.68
CA SER A 146 18.04 3.07 -6.23
C SER A 146 17.95 3.50 -4.76
N ALA A 147 16.76 3.41 -4.17
CA ALA A 147 16.42 3.77 -2.80
C ALA A 147 16.82 2.71 -1.74
N LEU A 148 17.16 1.48 -2.15
CA LEU A 148 17.50 0.39 -1.23
C LEU A 148 18.78 0.66 -0.39
N HIS A 149 19.65 1.55 -0.87
CA HIS A 149 20.99 1.76 -0.30
C HIS A 149 21.30 3.24 0.06
N HIS A 150 20.37 4.17 -0.20
CA HIS A 150 20.59 5.60 -0.03
C HIS A 150 19.38 6.28 0.63
N GLY A 151 19.64 7.12 1.63
CA GLY A 151 18.62 7.85 2.37
C GLY A 151 18.95 7.97 3.85
N GLU A 152 18.24 8.85 4.55
CA GLU A 152 18.34 8.97 6.00
C GLU A 152 17.55 7.86 6.68
N LEU A 153 18.18 7.13 7.60
CA LEU A 153 17.51 6.11 8.40
C LEU A 153 16.50 6.74 9.35
N LEU A 154 15.22 6.44 9.13
CA LEU A 154 14.11 6.91 9.95
C LEU A 154 13.74 5.91 11.04
N ALA A 155 13.76 4.62 10.70
CA ALA A 155 13.50 3.53 11.64
C ALA A 155 14.18 2.21 11.20
N ASP A 156 14.52 1.37 12.18
CA ASP A 156 15.01 0.00 11.99
C ASP A 156 14.42 -0.87 13.09
N MET A 157 13.54 -1.80 12.72
CA MET A 157 12.65 -2.49 13.66
C MET A 157 12.47 -3.96 13.29
N ARG A 158 12.13 -4.79 14.27
CA ARG A 158 11.60 -6.13 14.04
C ARG A 158 10.08 -6.13 14.16
N LEU A 159 9.41 -6.70 13.17
CA LEU A 159 7.97 -6.72 13.02
C LEU A 159 7.45 -8.15 12.91
N LEU A 160 6.59 -8.55 13.84
CA LEU A 160 5.91 -9.84 13.82
C LEU A 160 4.64 -9.77 12.97
N VAL A 161 4.49 -10.69 12.02
CA VAL A 161 3.29 -10.77 11.17
C VAL A 161 2.19 -11.52 11.90
N GLU A 162 1.38 -10.78 12.64
CA GLU A 162 0.30 -11.34 13.45
C GLU A 162 -0.94 -11.74 12.63
N ARG A 163 -1.56 -12.88 13.00
CA ARG A 163 -2.74 -13.42 12.30
C ARG A 163 -3.94 -12.48 12.34
N GLY A 164 -4.25 -11.96 13.53
CA GLY A 164 -5.44 -11.13 13.77
C GLY A 164 -5.45 -9.90 12.88
N PRO A 165 -4.42 -9.03 12.97
CA PRO A 165 -4.28 -7.86 12.10
C PRO A 165 -4.27 -8.18 10.60
N ALA A 166 -3.54 -9.22 10.18
CA ALA A 166 -3.52 -9.63 8.77
C ALA A 166 -4.92 -9.98 8.24
N GLN A 167 -5.71 -10.72 9.03
CA GLN A 167 -7.09 -11.07 8.66
C GLN A 167 -8.05 -9.89 8.76
N GLN A 168 -7.87 -8.98 9.72
CA GLN A 168 -8.68 -7.75 9.81
C GLN A 168 -8.46 -6.86 8.58
N LEU A 169 -7.20 -6.67 8.17
CA LEU A 169 -6.88 -5.93 6.95
C LEU A 169 -7.48 -6.61 5.71
N ALA A 170 -7.34 -7.94 5.58
CA ALA A 170 -7.91 -8.69 4.47
C ALA A 170 -9.43 -8.49 4.35
N ARG A 171 -10.16 -8.53 5.46
CA ARG A 171 -11.60 -8.24 5.49
C ARG A 171 -11.91 -6.78 5.13
N ALA A 172 -11.14 -5.83 5.67
CA ALA A 172 -11.36 -4.40 5.45
C ALA A 172 -11.22 -4.00 3.97
N VAL A 173 -10.30 -4.64 3.25
CA VAL A 173 -10.09 -4.40 1.80
C VAL A 173 -10.95 -5.31 0.91
N GLY A 174 -11.69 -6.26 1.49
CA GLY A 174 -12.60 -7.14 0.77
C GLY A 174 -11.93 -8.32 0.06
N ALA A 175 -10.75 -8.76 0.51
CA ALA A 175 -10.09 -9.96 -0.01
C ALA A 175 -10.94 -11.21 0.24
N GLN A 176 -11.07 -12.08 -0.77
CA GLN A 176 -12.00 -13.23 -0.73
C GLN A 176 -11.29 -14.57 -0.78
N ALA A 177 -10.04 -14.65 -1.25
CA ALA A 177 -9.41 -15.94 -1.45
C ALA A 177 -9.19 -16.70 -0.11
N PRO A 178 -9.35 -18.03 -0.11
CA PRO A 178 -9.34 -18.81 1.12
C PRO A 178 -7.96 -18.87 1.80
N TRP A 179 -6.86 -18.64 1.07
CA TRP A 179 -5.50 -18.70 1.62
C TRP A 179 -5.18 -17.62 2.67
N TYR A 180 -6.05 -16.63 2.89
CA TYR A 180 -5.93 -15.67 3.99
C TYR A 180 -6.41 -16.23 5.35
N VAL A 181 -7.23 -17.28 5.34
CA VAL A 181 -7.92 -17.78 6.54
C VAL A 181 -7.84 -19.29 6.73
N ASP A 182 -7.70 -20.06 5.66
CA ASP A 182 -7.63 -21.51 5.67
C ASP A 182 -6.20 -21.99 5.38
N PRO A 183 -5.52 -22.62 6.37
CA PRO A 183 -4.18 -23.17 6.18
C PRO A 183 -4.11 -24.21 5.07
N ALA A 184 -5.14 -25.05 4.88
CA ALA A 184 -5.14 -26.06 3.83
C ALA A 184 -5.16 -25.41 2.44
N ALA A 185 -5.96 -24.35 2.28
CA ALA A 185 -5.98 -23.56 1.06
C ALA A 185 -4.65 -22.84 0.79
N ALA A 186 -3.99 -22.32 1.84
CA ALA A 186 -2.68 -21.70 1.72
C ALA A 186 -1.60 -22.72 1.29
N THR A 187 -1.57 -23.90 1.91
CA THR A 187 -0.68 -24.99 1.50
C THR A 187 -0.96 -25.47 0.08
N ALA A 188 -2.23 -25.54 -0.34
CA ALA A 188 -2.61 -25.94 -1.69
C ALA A 188 -2.07 -25.01 -2.78
N VAL A 189 -1.77 -23.74 -2.44
CA VAL A 189 -1.13 -22.77 -3.33
C VAL A 189 0.37 -22.58 -3.05
N GLY A 190 0.98 -23.50 -2.29
CA GLY A 190 2.43 -23.54 -2.06
C GLY A 190 2.95 -22.48 -1.09
N LEU A 191 2.16 -22.13 -0.07
CA LEU A 191 2.58 -21.26 1.03
C LEU A 191 2.83 -22.07 2.31
N ASP A 192 3.85 -21.65 3.06
CA ASP A 192 4.21 -22.24 4.36
C ASP A 192 3.40 -21.67 5.53
N GLY A 193 2.47 -20.75 5.24
CA GLY A 193 1.58 -20.12 6.21
C GLY A 193 0.45 -19.36 5.52
N LEU A 194 -0.48 -18.80 6.30
CA LEU A 194 -1.56 -17.98 5.76
C LEU A 194 -0.97 -16.77 5.05
N ALA A 195 -1.44 -16.51 3.83
CA ALA A 195 -1.04 -15.33 3.08
C ALA A 195 -1.54 -14.05 3.78
N VAL A 196 -0.96 -12.93 3.39
CA VAL A 196 -1.43 -11.59 3.77
C VAL A 196 -1.77 -10.80 2.51
N VAL A 197 -2.63 -9.79 2.63
CA VAL A 197 -2.96 -8.94 1.47
C VAL A 197 -1.74 -8.12 1.03
N PRO A 198 -1.63 -7.76 -0.27
CA PRO A 198 -0.45 -7.07 -0.80
C PRO A 198 -0.09 -5.76 -0.08
N THR A 199 -1.07 -5.08 0.52
CA THR A 199 -0.87 -3.83 1.25
C THR A 199 -0.47 -4.01 2.71
N LEU A 200 -0.29 -5.24 3.22
CA LEU A 200 0.17 -5.45 4.61
C LEU A 200 1.46 -4.69 4.95
N PRO A 201 2.51 -4.63 4.10
CA PRO A 201 3.74 -3.91 4.43
C PRO A 201 3.53 -2.48 4.92
N PHE A 202 2.48 -1.79 4.44
CA PHE A 202 2.11 -0.45 4.86
C PHE A 202 1.64 -0.37 6.33
N VAL A 203 0.89 -1.36 6.81
CA VAL A 203 0.33 -1.34 8.19
C VAL A 203 1.17 -2.13 9.18
N LEU A 204 2.09 -2.95 8.68
CA LEU A 204 2.89 -3.88 9.48
C LEU A 204 3.70 -3.16 10.59
N PRO A 205 4.27 -1.96 10.39
CA PRO A 205 4.94 -1.24 11.48
C PRO A 205 4.04 -1.01 12.69
N GLY A 206 2.78 -0.62 12.49
CA GLY A 206 1.87 -0.35 13.62
C GLY A 206 1.42 -1.61 14.36
N TRP A 207 1.24 -2.74 13.65
CA TRP A 207 0.74 -3.98 14.25
C TRP A 207 1.82 -4.95 14.72
N GLY A 208 2.95 -4.98 14.03
CA GLY A 208 3.99 -5.98 14.24
C GLY A 208 5.07 -5.54 15.22
N TRP A 209 5.05 -4.30 15.68
CA TRP A 209 6.05 -3.79 16.61
C TRP A 209 5.74 -4.20 18.05
N PHE A 210 6.73 -4.82 18.70
CA PHE A 210 6.68 -5.20 20.11
C PHE A 210 8.01 -4.85 20.78
N ALA A 211 7.96 -4.21 21.95
CA ALA A 211 9.14 -3.68 22.63
C ALA A 211 10.17 -4.77 22.98
N ASP A 212 9.71 -5.98 23.33
CA ASP A 212 10.56 -7.12 23.68
C ASP A 212 11.25 -7.79 22.48
N LEU A 213 10.84 -7.46 21.25
CA LEU A 213 11.49 -7.93 20.02
C LEU A 213 12.57 -6.97 19.52
N GLN A 214 12.68 -5.78 20.11
CA GLN A 214 13.63 -4.76 19.69
C GLN A 214 14.94 -4.91 20.47
N ASP A 215 16.05 -5.13 19.76
CA ASP A 215 17.38 -5.11 20.38
C ASP A 215 17.86 -3.65 20.49
N ASP A 216 18.18 -3.04 19.33
CA ASP A 216 18.68 -1.67 19.17
C ASP A 216 17.83 -0.91 18.14
N ALA A 217 16.50 -0.89 18.32
CA ALA A 217 15.63 -0.25 17.35
C ALA A 217 15.93 1.24 17.19
N VAL A 218 15.92 1.69 15.94
CA VAL A 218 15.91 3.12 15.59
C VAL A 218 14.45 3.51 15.37
N GLY A 219 14.03 4.64 15.93
CA GLY A 219 12.61 5.02 15.96
C GLY A 219 11.89 4.34 17.13
N GLY A 220 11.06 5.10 17.85
CA GLY A 220 10.25 4.55 18.94
C GLY A 220 9.13 3.64 18.45
N ALA A 221 8.14 3.39 19.31
CA ALA A 221 6.92 2.73 18.88
C ALA A 221 6.29 3.48 17.67
N PRO A 222 5.96 2.79 16.57
CA PRO A 222 5.40 3.42 15.39
C PRO A 222 4.04 4.09 15.66
N ASP A 223 3.86 5.26 15.07
CA ASP A 223 2.57 5.96 15.01
C ASP A 223 2.41 6.46 13.58
N ALA A 224 1.53 5.85 12.80
CA ALA A 224 1.41 6.12 11.38
C ALA A 224 1.14 7.60 11.06
N VAL A 225 0.41 8.32 11.92
CA VAL A 225 0.04 9.72 11.71
C VAL A 225 1.21 10.62 12.08
N GLU A 226 1.78 10.45 13.27
CA GLU A 226 2.89 11.27 13.76
C GLU A 226 4.19 11.00 13.00
N ASP A 227 4.45 9.76 12.61
CA ASP A 227 5.58 9.39 11.77
C ASP A 227 5.47 10.04 10.38
N SER A 228 4.30 9.99 9.74
CA SER A 228 4.07 10.64 8.44
C SER A 228 4.30 12.16 8.51
N ARG A 229 3.81 12.81 9.57
CA ARG A 229 4.06 14.23 9.86
C ARG A 229 5.53 14.55 10.05
N ARG A 230 6.23 13.76 10.88
CA ARG A 230 7.67 13.88 11.15
C ARG A 230 8.48 13.73 9.86
N TRP A 231 8.19 12.72 9.05
CA TRP A 231 8.91 12.47 7.79
C TRP A 231 8.70 13.59 6.78
N ALA A 232 7.47 14.09 6.66
CA ALA A 232 7.10 15.20 5.78
C ALA A 232 7.51 16.58 6.33
N GLY A 233 8.02 16.66 7.57
CA GLY A 233 8.42 17.89 8.23
C GLY A 233 7.27 18.88 8.39
N THR A 234 6.10 18.42 8.83
CA THR A 234 4.92 19.28 9.05
C THR A 234 4.14 18.87 10.29
N SER A 235 3.42 19.82 10.90
CA SER A 235 2.38 19.54 11.90
C SER A 235 0.98 19.37 11.28
N ASP A 236 0.82 19.71 9.99
CA ASP A 236 -0.46 19.67 9.29
C ASP A 236 -0.84 18.25 8.86
N ALA A 237 -2.03 18.11 8.27
CA ALA A 237 -2.46 16.86 7.68
C ALA A 237 -1.56 16.47 6.50
N VAL A 238 -1.07 15.23 6.52
CA VAL A 238 -0.34 14.61 5.41
C VAL A 238 -1.29 13.68 4.68
N VAL A 239 -1.25 13.72 3.35
CA VAL A 239 -2.00 12.78 2.50
C VAL A 239 -1.04 11.95 1.66
N HIS A 240 -1.43 10.73 1.34
CA HIS A 240 -0.67 9.89 0.42
C HIS A 240 -0.92 10.35 -1.01
N ALA A 241 0.13 10.79 -1.70
CA ALA A 241 0.08 11.11 -3.13
C ALA A 241 0.33 9.88 -4.01
N GLY A 242 1.12 8.93 -3.50
CA GLY A 242 1.41 7.69 -4.19
C GLY A 242 1.91 6.60 -3.26
N GLN A 243 1.86 5.37 -3.74
CA GLN A 243 2.35 4.19 -3.04
C GLN A 243 2.81 3.18 -4.07
N GLY A 244 3.99 2.61 -3.90
CA GLY A 244 4.40 1.43 -4.66
C GLY A 244 4.90 0.30 -3.78
N PHE A 245 4.88 -0.89 -4.36
CA PHE A 245 5.35 -2.13 -3.74
C PHE A 245 6.12 -2.95 -4.77
N THR A 246 7.19 -3.60 -4.33
CA THR A 246 7.89 -4.67 -5.04
C THR A 246 7.87 -5.89 -4.13
N PHE A 247 7.39 -7.02 -4.63
CA PHE A 247 7.27 -8.27 -3.89
C PHE A 247 8.33 -9.26 -4.37
N HIS A 248 9.23 -9.64 -3.48
CA HIS A 248 10.28 -10.62 -3.77
C HIS A 248 9.83 -12.04 -3.44
N ARG A 249 8.97 -12.18 -2.42
CA ARG A 249 8.22 -13.39 -2.09
C ARG A 249 6.96 -13.04 -1.29
N PRO A 250 5.98 -13.95 -1.17
CA PRO A 250 4.86 -13.77 -0.26
C PRO A 250 5.33 -13.58 1.19
N ILE A 251 4.65 -12.69 1.91
CA ILE A 251 4.69 -12.60 3.36
C ILE A 251 3.63 -13.56 3.90
N VAL A 252 3.97 -14.33 4.93
CA VAL A 252 3.03 -15.22 5.60
C VAL A 252 2.90 -14.91 7.09
N VAL A 253 1.75 -15.24 7.66
CA VAL A 253 1.49 -15.09 9.09
C VAL A 253 2.48 -15.91 9.93
N GLY A 254 3.00 -15.30 10.99
CA GLY A 254 3.97 -15.88 11.93
C GLY A 254 5.43 -15.52 11.62
N GLU A 255 5.71 -14.85 10.50
CA GLU A 255 7.05 -14.38 10.19
C GLU A 255 7.49 -13.23 11.10
N LEU A 256 8.74 -13.28 11.55
CA LEU A 256 9.44 -12.13 12.13
C LEU A 256 10.29 -11.49 11.02
N LEU A 257 9.92 -10.28 10.61
CA LEU A 257 10.60 -9.53 9.56
C LEU A 257 11.40 -8.38 10.17
N ARG A 258 12.53 -8.03 9.55
CA ARG A 258 13.20 -6.76 9.83
C ARG A 258 12.71 -5.70 8.84
N SER A 259 12.39 -4.53 9.35
CA SER A 259 11.93 -3.38 8.58
C SER A 259 12.89 -2.21 8.74
N ARG A 260 13.45 -1.74 7.62
CA ARG A 260 14.24 -0.51 7.57
C ARG A 260 13.47 0.55 6.80
N GLN A 261 13.23 1.69 7.42
CA GLN A 261 12.55 2.84 6.81
C GLN A 261 13.55 3.96 6.57
N LEU A 262 13.59 4.44 5.34
CA LEU A 262 14.56 5.41 4.84
C LEU A 262 13.82 6.59 4.21
N ARG A 263 14.20 7.82 4.53
CA ARG A 263 13.81 8.99 3.73
C ARG A 263 14.74 9.06 2.53
N THR A 264 14.21 8.77 1.35
CA THR A 264 15.01 8.55 0.14
C THR A 264 14.93 9.69 -0.85
N GLY A 265 13.92 10.57 -0.71
CA GLY A 265 13.77 11.70 -1.60
C GLY A 265 12.64 12.64 -1.22
N GLY A 266 12.43 13.62 -2.08
CA GLY A 266 11.36 14.59 -1.99
C GLY A 266 11.50 15.66 -3.05
N PHE A 267 10.39 16.26 -3.43
CA PHE A 267 10.35 17.35 -4.41
C PHE A 267 9.22 18.31 -4.10
N THR A 268 9.27 19.51 -4.66
CA THR A 268 8.19 20.49 -4.54
C THR A 268 7.54 20.73 -5.90
N ARG A 269 6.25 21.06 -5.89
CA ARG A 269 5.51 21.50 -7.09
C ARG A 269 4.64 22.69 -6.74
N GLU A 270 4.54 23.64 -7.65
CA GLU A 270 3.56 24.71 -7.53
C GLU A 270 2.17 24.20 -7.89
N GLY A 271 1.25 24.32 -6.94
CA GLY A 271 -0.16 24.00 -7.08
C GLY A 271 -1.03 25.26 -7.11
N ARG A 272 -2.32 25.10 -7.44
CA ARG A 272 -3.28 26.22 -7.44
C ARG A 272 -3.47 26.86 -6.06
N ALA A 273 -3.25 26.10 -4.99
CA ALA A 273 -3.42 26.52 -3.60
C ALA A 273 -2.07 26.80 -2.89
N GLY A 274 -0.95 26.86 -3.63
CA GLY A 274 0.39 27.08 -3.11
C GLY A 274 1.34 25.92 -3.37
N THR A 275 2.52 25.99 -2.77
CA THR A 275 3.57 24.99 -2.91
C THR A 275 3.17 23.66 -2.25
N LEU A 276 3.25 22.58 -3.02
CA LEU A 276 3.04 21.21 -2.59
C LEU A 276 4.40 20.57 -2.33
N ARG A 277 4.61 19.99 -1.15
CA ARG A 277 5.85 19.29 -0.78
C ARG A 277 5.61 17.80 -0.76
N PHE A 278 6.41 17.07 -1.52
CA PHE A 278 6.40 15.62 -1.61
C PHE A 278 7.62 15.07 -0.88
N THR A 279 7.41 14.03 -0.07
CA THR A 279 8.46 13.29 0.62
C THR A 279 8.34 11.82 0.29
N GLU A 280 9.44 11.19 -0.08
CA GLU A 280 9.50 9.77 -0.41
C GLU A 280 10.15 9.00 0.74
N VAL A 281 9.41 8.03 1.26
CA VAL A 281 9.86 7.13 2.32
C VAL A 281 9.84 5.71 1.79
N THR A 282 10.99 5.05 1.83
CA THR A 282 11.17 3.66 1.41
C THR A 282 11.22 2.77 2.63
N GLN A 283 10.45 1.68 2.61
CA GLN A 283 10.50 0.61 3.60
C GLN A 283 11.04 -0.65 2.92
N VAL A 284 12.06 -1.25 3.52
CA VAL A 284 12.68 -2.50 3.08
C VAL A 284 12.39 -3.57 4.13
N LEU A 285 11.71 -4.64 3.73
CA LEU A 285 11.41 -5.80 4.57
C LEU A 285 12.34 -6.96 4.21
N THR A 286 13.04 -7.49 5.21
CA THR A 286 13.88 -8.69 5.07
C THR A 286 13.46 -9.79 6.04
N GLY A 287 13.69 -11.04 5.64
CA GLY A 287 13.50 -12.21 6.49
C GLY A 287 14.64 -12.38 7.49
N ALA A 288 14.52 -13.39 8.36
CA ALA A 288 15.55 -13.73 9.35
C ALA A 288 16.89 -14.16 8.71
N ASP A 289 16.86 -14.65 7.47
CA ASP A 289 18.01 -15.00 6.64
C ASP A 289 18.63 -13.78 5.92
N GLY A 290 18.05 -12.59 6.09
CA GLY A 290 18.45 -11.36 5.40
C GLY A 290 17.93 -11.25 3.97
N ALA A 291 17.19 -12.23 3.45
CA ALA A 291 16.63 -12.17 2.11
C ALA A 291 15.53 -11.10 2.01
N LEU A 292 15.48 -10.38 0.88
CA LEU A 292 14.41 -9.42 0.60
C LEU A 292 13.06 -10.11 0.53
N VAL A 293 12.06 -9.50 1.15
CA VAL A 293 10.68 -9.97 1.19
C VAL A 293 9.78 -9.04 0.39
N ALA A 294 9.80 -7.76 0.75
CA ALA A 294 9.09 -6.72 0.04
C ALA A 294 9.80 -5.37 0.22
N THR A 295 9.68 -4.52 -0.79
CA THR A 295 10.08 -3.11 -0.72
C THR A 295 8.86 -2.26 -1.01
N SER A 296 8.66 -1.17 -0.29
CA SER A 296 7.55 -0.25 -0.56
C SER A 296 8.02 1.19 -0.50
N VAL A 297 7.47 2.04 -1.36
CA VAL A 297 7.76 3.48 -1.36
C VAL A 297 6.45 4.23 -1.20
N ALA A 298 6.37 5.04 -0.14
CA ALA A 298 5.27 5.96 0.10
C ALA A 298 5.68 7.36 -0.36
N THR A 299 4.83 8.00 -1.16
CA THR A 299 4.97 9.42 -1.50
C THR A 299 3.96 10.21 -0.67
N LEU A 300 4.47 10.93 0.33
CA LEU A 300 3.70 11.75 1.25
C LEU A 300 3.58 13.18 0.69
N LEU A 301 2.40 13.76 0.77
CA LEU A 301 2.13 15.13 0.36
C LEU A 301 1.71 15.96 1.57
N ALA A 302 2.41 17.06 1.78
CA ALA A 302 2.06 18.12 2.71
C ALA A 302 1.82 19.44 1.95
N THR A 303 0.89 20.25 2.45
CA THR A 303 0.59 21.60 1.96
C THR A 303 1.03 22.63 3.00
N GLY A 304 1.71 23.72 2.61
CA GLY A 304 2.05 24.83 3.51
C GLY A 304 3.53 25.24 3.49
N PRO A 305 3.89 26.39 4.12
CA PRO A 305 5.28 26.86 4.21
C PRO A 305 6.14 25.92 5.07
N ALA A 306 7.46 25.97 4.85
CA ALA A 306 8.46 25.19 5.59
C ALA A 306 8.76 25.78 6.97
#